data_AF-A0A8R2F978-F1
#
_entry.id   AF-A0A8R2F978-F1
#
_cell.length_a   1.000
_cell.length_b   1.000
_cell.length_c   1.000
_cell.angle_alpha   90.00
_cell.angle_beta   90.00
_cell.angle_gamma   90.00
#
_symmetry.space_group_name_H-M   'P 1'
#
loop_
_entity.id
_entity.type
_entity.pdbx_description
1 polymer ?
#
loop_
_entity_poly.entity_id
_entity_poly.type
_entity_poly.pdbx_seq_one_letter_code
_entity_poly.pdbx_strand_id
1 'polypeptide(L)'
;MGVNVLSQIIDNVKNAGMYSVIMDETQDLKKHEQVSIDLRYCDKRLNVIENFIGFYKTDKLDGETLSNLLKSTLQSLDLKIENMRGQCYDGAASMRGSYSGVAKRIRDENKLALYVHCYAHILNLCVVDVCGKVAPIRNMFGEVSILKLRISSIEQSNLNNYIDITGIPQTKNENCSEIVKQIGLKTNTIINVIEANRIYITNDKNSIIVAKLETNEMKKKFIRNSKISKLSPNIIHNEWSNEIKVYINERLKKDRRIIFGQARAAGREKKFKFVWVNNGDILLKKEESSKTIRIRTPQDLEKM
;
A
#
# COMPACT_ATOMS: atom_id res chain seq x y z
N MET A 1 5.19 -9.72 -31.44
CA MET A 1 6.02 -8.50 -31.58
C MET A 1 7.12 -8.40 -30.54
N GLY A 2 6.85 -8.54 -29.23
CA GLY A 2 7.87 -8.38 -28.19
C GLY A 2 9.07 -9.35 -28.29
N VAL A 3 8.85 -10.63 -28.62
CA VAL A 3 9.93 -11.62 -28.73
C VAL A 3 10.93 -11.27 -29.83
N ASN A 4 10.45 -10.85 -31.01
CA ASN A 4 11.33 -10.46 -32.13
C ASN A 4 12.16 -9.21 -31.81
N VAL A 5 11.61 -8.26 -31.04
CA VAL A 5 12.34 -7.06 -30.63
C VAL A 5 13.42 -7.40 -29.60
N LEU A 6 13.10 -8.24 -28.61
CA LEU A 6 14.08 -8.70 -27.63
C LEU A 6 15.22 -9.46 -28.31
N SER A 7 14.91 -10.42 -29.19
CA SER A 7 15.94 -11.15 -29.95
C SER A 7 16.86 -10.21 -30.72
N GLN A 8 16.31 -9.21 -31.41
CA GLN A 8 17.11 -8.21 -32.12
C GLN A 8 18.04 -7.41 -31.20
N ILE A 9 17.55 -7.01 -30.02
CA ILE A 9 18.37 -6.31 -29.02
C ILE A 9 19.53 -7.21 -28.57
N ILE A 10 19.25 -8.48 -28.27
CA ILE A 10 20.28 -9.43 -27.83
C ILE A 10 21.32 -9.67 -28.94
N ASP A 11 20.90 -9.81 -30.19
CA ASP A 11 21.82 -9.96 -31.32
C ASP A 11 22.71 -8.71 -31.48
N ASN A 12 22.16 -7.51 -31.31
CA ASN A 12 22.93 -6.27 -31.34
C ASN A 12 23.96 -6.22 -30.20
N VAL A 13 23.58 -6.62 -28.99
CA VAL A 13 24.48 -6.71 -27.82
C VAL A 13 25.60 -7.72 -28.07
N LYS A 14 25.27 -8.90 -28.61
CA LYS A 14 26.26 -9.93 -28.96
C LYS A 14 27.24 -9.42 -30.02
N ASN A 15 26.75 -8.72 -31.03
CA ASN A 15 27.59 -8.10 -32.06
C ASN A 15 28.48 -6.97 -31.53
N ALA A 16 28.03 -6.23 -30.51
CA ALA A 16 28.85 -5.23 -29.83
C ALA A 16 29.97 -5.87 -28.99
N GLY A 17 29.79 -7.13 -28.57
CA GLY A 17 30.77 -7.93 -27.84
C GLY A 17 30.91 -7.58 -26.36
N MET A 18 30.78 -6.30 -25.99
CA MET A 18 30.83 -5.84 -24.60
C MET A 18 29.58 -5.05 -24.24
N TYR A 19 29.12 -5.19 -23.00
CA TYR A 19 27.93 -4.52 -22.51
C TYR A 19 28.02 -4.18 -21.02
N SER A 20 27.11 -3.34 -20.55
CA SER A 20 26.86 -3.04 -19.16
C SER A 20 25.41 -3.31 -18.82
N VAL A 21 25.14 -3.58 -17.55
CA VAL A 21 23.79 -3.80 -17.03
C VAL A 21 23.41 -2.63 -16.14
N ILE A 22 22.18 -2.16 -16.30
CA ILE A 22 21.51 -1.25 -15.37
C ILE A 22 20.33 -2.04 -14.78
N MET A 23 20.15 -1.96 -13.47
CA MET A 23 19.10 -2.68 -12.78
C MET A 23 18.52 -1.83 -11.65
N ASP A 24 17.20 -1.81 -11.54
CA ASP A 24 16.51 -1.08 -10.47
C ASP A 24 15.36 -1.92 -9.89
N GLU A 25 15.22 -1.84 -8.57
CA GLU A 25 14.20 -2.54 -7.79
C GLU A 25 12.88 -1.76 -7.86
N THR A 26 11.76 -2.45 -8.11
CA THR A 26 10.44 -1.82 -8.21
C THR A 26 9.34 -2.73 -7.69
N GLN A 27 8.17 -2.17 -7.41
CA GLN A 27 6.99 -2.91 -6.97
C GLN A 27 5.84 -2.76 -7.97
N ASP A 28 5.20 -3.88 -8.30
CA ASP A 28 4.02 -3.86 -9.16
C ASP A 28 2.75 -3.39 -8.43
N LEU A 29 1.66 -3.17 -9.16
CA LEU A 29 0.37 -2.72 -8.61
C LEU A 29 -0.22 -3.70 -7.58
N LYS A 30 0.23 -4.96 -7.55
CA LYS A 30 -0.16 -6.00 -6.59
C LYS A 30 0.87 -6.16 -5.46
N LYS A 31 1.87 -5.28 -5.38
CA LYS A 31 2.97 -5.27 -4.40
C LYS A 31 3.89 -6.50 -4.47
N HIS A 32 4.01 -7.12 -5.65
CA HIS A 32 5.09 -8.07 -5.86
C HIS A 32 6.35 -7.31 -6.25
N GLU A 33 7.47 -7.74 -5.69
CA GLU A 33 8.79 -7.21 -6.02
C GLU A 33 9.18 -7.62 -7.44
N GLN A 34 9.70 -6.66 -8.18
CA GLN A 34 10.18 -6.82 -9.54
C GLN A 34 11.49 -6.07 -9.72
N VAL A 35 12.23 -6.49 -10.72
CA VAL A 35 13.52 -5.93 -11.06
C VAL A 35 13.49 -5.54 -12.52
N SER A 36 13.69 -4.26 -12.80
CA SER A 36 13.91 -3.77 -14.16
C SER A 36 15.35 -4.06 -14.57
N ILE A 37 15.56 -4.52 -15.80
CA ILE A 37 16.90 -4.72 -16.34
C ILE A 37 17.00 -4.03 -17.70
N ASP A 38 18.04 -3.23 -17.86
CA ASP A 38 18.45 -2.61 -19.12
C ASP A 38 19.87 -3.03 -19.48
N LEU A 39 20.13 -3.12 -20.78
CA LEU A 39 21.46 -3.35 -21.33
C LEU A 39 21.97 -2.09 -22.01
N ARG A 40 23.21 -1.72 -21.70
CA ARG A 40 23.92 -0.61 -22.32
C ARG A 40 25.14 -1.12 -23.09
N TYR A 41 25.25 -0.78 -24.36
CA TYR A 41 26.35 -1.22 -25.23
C TYR A 41 26.66 -0.15 -26.28
N CYS A 42 27.75 -0.33 -27.02
CA CYS A 42 28.11 0.55 -28.13
C CYS A 42 27.89 -0.15 -29.47
N ASP A 43 27.27 0.53 -30.43
CA ASP A 43 27.18 0.00 -31.79
C ASP A 43 28.51 0.09 -32.55
N LYS A 44 28.53 -0.37 -33.81
CA LYS A 44 29.72 -0.31 -34.68
C LYS A 44 30.21 1.12 -34.96
N ARG A 45 29.38 2.14 -34.73
CA ARG A 45 29.69 3.57 -34.91
C ARG A 45 30.07 4.23 -33.58
N LEU A 46 30.23 3.44 -32.51
CA LEU A 46 30.53 3.90 -31.16
C LEU A 46 29.42 4.76 -30.53
N ASN A 47 28.18 4.64 -31.02
CA ASN A 47 27.03 5.25 -30.35
C ASN A 47 26.65 4.40 -29.15
N VAL A 48 26.43 5.05 -28.02
CA VAL A 48 25.90 4.40 -26.82
C VAL A 48 24.41 4.12 -27.03
N ILE A 49 24.02 2.86 -26.88
CA ILE A 49 22.65 2.40 -26.96
C ILE A 49 22.27 1.81 -25.60
N GLU A 50 21.09 2.18 -25.11
CA GLU A 50 20.47 1.64 -23.91
C GLU A 50 19.13 1.01 -24.29
N ASN A 51 18.93 -0.26 -23.92
CA ASN A 51 17.71 -1.00 -24.24
C ASN A 51 17.18 -1.72 -23.01
N PHE A 52 15.92 -1.44 -22.69
CA PHE A 52 15.13 -2.18 -21.72
C PHE A 52 14.85 -3.60 -22.22
N ILE A 53 15.16 -4.60 -21.39
CA ILE A 53 14.96 -6.01 -21.75
C ILE A 53 13.81 -6.67 -20.98
N GLY A 54 13.34 -6.07 -19.88
CA GLY A 54 12.14 -6.56 -19.20
C GLY A 54 12.09 -6.31 -17.70
N PHE A 55 10.93 -6.64 -17.12
CA PHE A 55 10.73 -6.78 -15.69
C PHE A 55 10.79 -8.24 -15.30
N TYR A 56 11.58 -8.53 -14.28
CA TYR A 56 11.78 -9.88 -13.76
C TYR A 56 11.27 -9.94 -12.33
N LYS A 57 10.36 -10.87 -12.06
CA LYS A 57 9.81 -11.04 -10.72
C LYS A 57 10.85 -11.66 -9.79
N THR A 58 10.83 -11.22 -8.54
CA THR A 58 11.63 -11.82 -7.48
C THR A 58 10.81 -11.90 -6.19
N ASP A 59 11.05 -12.94 -5.40
CA ASP A 59 10.40 -13.09 -4.10
C ASP A 59 11.15 -12.34 -2.99
N LYS A 60 12.43 -12.00 -3.23
CA LYS A 60 13.31 -11.32 -2.27
C LYS A 60 14.21 -10.30 -2.95
N LEU A 61 14.50 -9.22 -2.23
CA LEU A 61 15.40 -8.14 -2.64
C LEU A 61 16.75 -8.19 -1.92
N ASP A 62 17.19 -9.39 -1.50
CA ASP A 62 18.54 -9.57 -0.97
C ASP A 62 19.58 -9.70 -2.10
N GLY A 63 20.83 -9.35 -1.81
CA GLY A 63 21.89 -9.32 -2.82
C GLY A 63 22.19 -10.68 -3.46
N GLU A 64 21.88 -11.80 -2.80
CA GLU A 64 22.06 -13.13 -3.38
C GLU A 64 21.00 -13.43 -4.42
N THR A 65 19.73 -13.25 -4.04
CA THR A 65 18.58 -13.48 -4.92
C THR A 65 18.69 -12.61 -6.17
N LEU A 66 19.01 -11.32 -6.01
CA LEU A 66 19.18 -10.39 -7.12
C LEU A 66 20.36 -10.76 -8.03
N SER A 67 21.49 -11.21 -7.47
CA SER A 67 22.63 -11.67 -8.27
C SER A 67 22.28 -12.90 -9.09
N ASN A 68 21.58 -13.86 -8.49
CA ASN A 68 21.17 -15.09 -9.17
C ASN A 68 20.10 -14.81 -10.24
N LEU A 69 19.20 -13.86 -9.98
CA LEU A 69 18.22 -13.40 -10.97
C LEU A 69 18.92 -12.79 -12.18
N LEU A 70 19.91 -11.91 -11.96
CA LEU A 70 20.67 -11.33 -13.05
C LEU A 70 21.42 -12.40 -13.86
N LYS A 71 22.13 -13.31 -13.19
CA LYS A 71 22.88 -14.39 -13.84
C LYS A 71 21.98 -15.30 -14.66
N SER A 72 20.86 -15.74 -14.09
CA SER A 72 19.90 -16.60 -14.79
C SER A 72 19.26 -15.88 -15.98
N THR A 73 18.99 -14.58 -15.85
CA THR A 73 18.51 -13.73 -16.96
C THR A 73 19.54 -13.65 -18.08
N LEU A 74 20.80 -13.31 -17.77
CA LEU A 74 21.87 -13.25 -18.77
C LEU A 74 22.10 -14.60 -19.46
N GLN A 75 22.08 -15.69 -18.68
CA GLN A 75 22.21 -17.05 -19.22
C GLN A 75 21.04 -17.42 -20.14
N SER A 76 19.80 -17.06 -19.78
CA SER A 76 18.62 -17.31 -20.63
C SER A 76 18.64 -16.55 -21.95
N LEU A 77 19.35 -15.42 -22.00
CA LEU A 77 19.57 -14.60 -23.19
C LEU A 77 20.87 -14.96 -23.93
N ASP A 78 21.60 -15.96 -23.44
CA ASP A 78 22.90 -16.39 -23.96
C ASP A 78 23.92 -15.22 -24.01
N LEU A 79 23.88 -14.37 -22.97
CA LEU A 79 24.85 -13.30 -22.75
C LEU A 79 25.88 -13.74 -21.70
N LYS A 80 27.16 -13.72 -22.09
CA LYS A 80 28.25 -14.13 -21.22
C LYS A 80 28.58 -13.04 -20.21
N ILE A 81 28.56 -13.39 -18.93
CA ILE A 81 28.96 -12.47 -17.84
C ILE A 81 30.38 -11.93 -18.03
N GLU A 82 31.29 -12.72 -18.62
CA GLU A 82 32.67 -12.33 -18.96
C GLU A 82 32.77 -11.09 -19.87
N ASN A 83 31.73 -10.85 -20.67
CA ASN A 83 31.66 -9.72 -21.61
C ASN A 83 31.07 -8.45 -20.96
N MET A 84 30.57 -8.57 -19.74
CA MET A 84 30.08 -7.44 -18.96
C MET A 84 31.24 -6.53 -18.54
N ARG A 85 31.08 -5.21 -18.68
CA ARG A 85 32.08 -4.19 -18.33
C ARG A 85 31.56 -3.19 -17.30
N GLY A 86 30.26 -3.10 -17.11
CA GLY A 86 29.65 -2.21 -16.13
C GLY A 86 28.41 -2.81 -15.48
N GLN A 87 28.20 -2.49 -14.21
CA GLN A 87 27.01 -2.76 -13.42
C GLN A 87 26.58 -1.46 -12.74
N CYS A 88 25.36 -1.01 -13.01
CA CYS A 88 24.83 0.25 -12.50
C CYS A 88 23.55 0.04 -11.71
N TYR A 89 23.64 0.13 -10.38
CA TYR A 89 22.53 -0.11 -9.44
C TYR A 89 22.51 0.99 -8.36
N ASP A 90 21.48 1.02 -7.52
CA ASP A 90 21.38 1.95 -6.40
C ASP A 90 22.36 1.62 -5.24
N GLY A 91 22.36 2.49 -4.23
CA GLY A 91 23.27 2.39 -3.10
C GLY A 91 22.80 1.46 -1.99
N ALA A 92 21.70 0.72 -2.16
CA ALA A 92 21.15 -0.15 -1.13
C ALA A 92 22.16 -1.21 -0.69
N ALA A 93 22.05 -1.69 0.54
CA ALA A 93 22.97 -2.69 1.08
C ALA A 93 22.93 -4.01 0.29
N SER A 94 21.75 -4.39 -0.24
CA SER A 94 21.54 -5.52 -1.16
C SER A 94 22.33 -5.37 -2.46
N MET A 95 22.46 -4.14 -2.96
CA MET A 95 23.12 -3.83 -4.23
C MET A 95 24.62 -3.57 -4.05
N ARG A 96 24.99 -2.59 -3.23
CA ARG A 96 26.37 -2.10 -3.06
C ARG A 96 27.17 -2.81 -1.97
N GLY A 97 26.53 -3.61 -1.11
CA GLY A 97 27.15 -4.18 0.08
C GLY A 97 28.52 -4.85 -0.17
N SER A 98 29.54 -4.43 0.59
CA SER A 98 30.94 -4.86 0.41
C SER A 98 31.21 -6.34 0.67
N TYR A 99 30.28 -7.04 1.34
CA TYR A 99 30.40 -8.45 1.72
C TYR A 99 29.44 -9.37 0.96
N SER A 100 28.20 -8.92 0.72
CA SER A 100 27.12 -9.76 0.19
C SER A 100 26.29 -9.11 -0.91
N GLY A 101 26.61 -7.87 -1.32
CA GLY A 101 25.82 -7.14 -2.30
C GLY A 101 26.04 -7.63 -3.75
N VAL A 102 25.09 -7.34 -4.62
CA VAL A 102 25.15 -7.68 -6.06
C VAL A 102 26.46 -7.21 -6.69
N ALA A 103 26.86 -5.96 -6.40
CA ALA A 103 28.08 -5.34 -6.91
C ALA A 103 29.34 -6.18 -6.65
N LYS A 104 29.45 -6.75 -5.44
CA LYS A 104 30.56 -7.60 -5.04
C LYS A 104 30.47 -8.96 -5.72
N ARG A 105 29.31 -9.62 -5.64
CA ARG A 105 29.09 -10.97 -6.18
C ARG A 105 29.37 -11.05 -7.68
N ILE A 106 28.96 -10.04 -8.45
CA ILE A 106 29.26 -9.96 -9.89
C ILE A 106 30.75 -9.66 -10.14
N ARG A 107 31.37 -8.83 -9.29
CA ARG A 107 32.81 -8.51 -9.42
C ARG A 107 33.71 -9.70 -9.09
N ASP A 108 33.31 -10.55 -8.16
CA ASP A 108 34.04 -11.77 -7.80
C ASP A 108 34.09 -12.76 -8.97
N GLU A 109 33.05 -12.78 -9.83
CA GLU A 109 33.01 -13.59 -11.06
C GLU A 109 33.63 -12.90 -12.27
N ASN A 110 33.41 -11.59 -12.41
CA ASN A 110 33.98 -10.78 -13.47
C ASN A 110 34.58 -9.48 -12.90
N LYS A 111 35.91 -9.51 -12.69
CA LYS A 111 36.67 -8.37 -12.16
C LYS A 111 36.62 -7.12 -13.06
N LEU A 112 36.26 -7.28 -14.34
CA LEU A 112 36.14 -6.19 -15.31
C LEU A 112 34.77 -5.51 -15.27
N ALA A 113 33.77 -6.07 -14.56
CA ALA A 113 32.45 -5.45 -14.41
C ALA A 113 32.47 -4.36 -13.34
N LEU A 114 32.76 -3.13 -13.74
CA LEU A 114 32.88 -1.99 -12.84
C LEU A 114 31.53 -1.56 -12.28
N TYR A 115 31.47 -1.31 -10.98
CA TYR A 115 30.28 -0.79 -10.32
C TYR A 115 30.21 0.72 -10.43
N VAL A 116 29.06 1.19 -10.92
CA VAL A 116 28.67 2.60 -10.95
C VAL A 116 27.45 2.76 -10.05
N HIS A 117 27.53 3.69 -9.10
CA HIS A 117 26.40 3.99 -8.25
C HIS A 117 25.42 4.93 -9.00
N CYS A 118 24.14 4.58 -8.99
CA CYS A 118 23.09 5.35 -9.66
C CYS A 118 23.14 6.85 -9.30
N TYR A 119 23.40 7.70 -10.30
CA TYR A 119 23.48 9.14 -10.11
C TYR A 119 22.16 9.77 -9.69
N ALA A 120 21.03 9.26 -10.18
CA ALA A 120 19.71 9.75 -9.78
C ALA A 120 19.48 9.50 -8.28
N HIS A 121 19.88 8.32 -7.78
CA HIS A 121 19.82 8.00 -6.36
C HIS A 121 20.76 8.89 -5.53
N ILE A 122 22.01 9.10 -5.98
CA ILE A 122 22.96 10.01 -5.32
C ILE A 122 22.38 11.43 -5.25
N LEU A 123 21.84 11.95 -6.36
CA LEU A 123 21.25 13.28 -6.40
C LEU A 123 20.08 13.39 -5.41
N ASN A 124 19.20 12.40 -5.37
CA ASN A 124 18.10 12.36 -4.42
C ASN A 124 18.60 12.37 -2.97
N LEU A 125 19.63 11.60 -2.63
CA LEU A 125 20.25 11.61 -1.30
C LEU A 125 20.83 12.98 -0.95
N CYS A 126 21.54 13.63 -1.88
CA CYS A 126 22.05 14.99 -1.69
C CYS A 126 20.91 15.98 -1.44
N VAL A 127 19.83 15.92 -2.22
CA VAL A 127 18.66 16.80 -2.06
C VAL A 127 18.02 16.59 -0.69
N VAL A 128 17.76 15.34 -0.29
CA VAL A 128 17.17 15.02 1.02
C VAL A 128 18.04 15.51 2.18
N ASP A 129 19.36 15.31 2.09
CA ASP A 129 20.32 15.77 3.11
C ASP A 129 20.34 17.30 3.23
N VAL A 130 20.40 18.01 2.10
CA VAL A 130 20.32 19.47 2.05
C VAL A 130 19.00 19.97 2.64
N CYS A 131 17.88 19.33 2.29
CA CYS A 131 16.57 19.70 2.83
C CYS A 131 16.47 19.53 4.36
N GLY A 132 17.20 18.56 4.93
CA GLY A 132 17.29 18.37 6.39
C GLY A 132 18.20 19.38 7.10
N LYS A 133 19.26 19.85 6.41
CA LYS A 133 20.28 20.74 7.00
C LYS A 133 19.93 22.22 6.88
N VAL A 134 19.29 22.64 5.80
CA VAL A 134 18.91 24.05 5.58
C VAL A 134 17.64 24.38 6.36
N ALA A 135 17.77 25.16 7.43
CA ALA A 135 16.68 25.40 8.38
C ALA A 135 15.38 25.94 7.75
N PRO A 136 15.40 26.93 6.84
CA PRO A 136 14.18 27.38 6.17
C PRO A 136 13.46 26.26 5.39
N ILE A 137 14.22 25.41 4.68
CA ILE A 137 13.67 24.30 3.88
C ILE A 137 13.11 23.22 4.81
N ARG A 138 13.88 22.81 5.83
CA ARG A 138 13.43 21.84 6.84
C ARG A 138 12.13 22.30 7.51
N ASN A 139 12.06 23.57 7.93
CA ASN A 139 10.89 24.13 8.58
C ASN A 139 9.69 24.13 7.63
N MET A 140 9.89 24.51 6.36
CA MET A 140 8.84 24.43 5.33
C MET A 140 8.26 23.01 5.19
N PHE A 141 9.10 21.98 5.08
CA PHE A 141 8.63 20.59 5.02
C PHE A 141 7.93 20.14 6.32
N GLY A 142 8.39 20.64 7.46
CA GLY A 142 7.73 20.46 8.75
C GLY A 142 6.31 21.05 8.76
N GLU A 143 6.15 22.30 8.33
CA GLU A 143 4.85 22.98 8.23
C GLU A 143 3.91 22.28 7.25
N VAL A 144 4.39 21.86 6.08
CA VAL A 144 3.59 21.07 5.11
C VAL A 144 3.10 19.77 5.74
N SER A 145 3.95 19.10 6.52
CA SER A 145 3.58 17.86 7.22
C SER A 145 2.51 18.12 8.29
N ILE A 146 2.64 19.21 9.05
CA ILE A 146 1.64 19.63 10.06
C ILE A 146 0.31 19.98 9.39
N LEU A 147 0.34 20.74 8.29
CA LEU A 147 -0.86 21.10 7.53
C LEU A 147 -1.57 19.86 6.99
N LYS A 148 -0.82 18.90 6.44
CA LYS A 148 -1.39 17.62 5.98
C LYS A 148 -2.10 16.87 7.11
N LEU A 149 -1.51 16.82 8.32
CA LEU A 149 -2.13 16.20 9.49
C LEU A 149 -3.37 16.97 9.98
N ARG A 150 -3.36 18.30 9.94
CA ARG A 150 -4.51 19.14 10.28
C ARG A 150 -5.67 18.93 9.31
N ILE A 151 -5.41 19.00 8.00
CA ILE A 151 -6.42 18.73 6.95
C ILE A 151 -7.03 17.35 7.17
N SER A 152 -6.18 16.32 7.34
CA SER A 152 -6.63 14.96 7.61
C SER A 152 -7.51 14.85 8.88
N SER A 153 -7.28 15.69 9.88
CA SER A 153 -8.04 15.67 11.14
C SER A 153 -9.39 16.38 10.97
N ILE A 154 -9.42 17.47 10.19
CA ILE A 154 -10.65 18.19 9.82
C ILE A 154 -11.55 17.29 8.96
N GLU A 155 -10.99 16.64 7.94
CA GLU A 155 -11.72 15.68 7.09
C GLU A 155 -12.41 14.60 7.92
N GLN A 156 -11.68 13.99 8.87
CA GLN A 156 -12.26 12.97 9.75
C GLN A 156 -13.30 13.55 10.71
N SER A 157 -13.10 14.79 11.18
CA SER A 157 -14.05 15.48 12.05
C SER A 157 -15.36 15.83 11.33
N ASN A 158 -15.30 16.15 10.04
CA ASN A 158 -16.50 16.35 9.21
C ASN A 158 -17.34 15.07 9.07
N LEU A 159 -16.74 13.90 9.32
CA LEU A 159 -17.42 12.60 9.35
C LEU A 159 -17.91 12.21 10.75
N ASN A 160 -17.73 13.05 11.77
CA ASN A 160 -18.02 12.68 13.17
C ASN A 160 -19.48 12.28 13.41
N ASN A 161 -20.42 12.77 12.62
CA ASN A 161 -21.84 12.44 12.76
C ASN A 161 -22.29 11.33 11.79
N TYR A 162 -21.38 10.81 10.98
CA TYR A 162 -21.70 9.81 9.96
C TYR A 162 -21.45 8.38 10.45
N ILE A 163 -22.31 7.49 9.99
CA ILE A 163 -22.22 6.03 10.21
C ILE A 163 -22.28 5.28 8.88
N ASP A 164 -21.64 4.12 8.88
CA ASP A 164 -21.78 3.08 7.87
C ASP A 164 -22.63 1.94 8.43
N ILE A 165 -23.69 1.59 7.71
CA ILE A 165 -24.54 0.44 8.03
C ILE A 165 -24.37 -0.60 6.92
N THR A 166 -23.88 -1.77 7.29
CA THR A 166 -23.68 -2.91 6.38
C THR A 166 -24.65 -4.03 6.70
N GLY A 167 -24.90 -4.91 5.72
CA GLY A 167 -25.74 -6.09 5.89
C GLY A 167 -27.23 -5.86 5.64
N ILE A 168 -27.63 -4.67 5.19
CA ILE A 168 -29.03 -4.37 4.82
C ILE A 168 -29.25 -4.70 3.34
N PRO A 169 -30.15 -5.65 3.01
CA PRO A 169 -30.53 -5.95 1.63
C PRO A 169 -31.04 -4.70 0.89
N GLN A 170 -30.86 -4.66 -0.41
CA GLN A 170 -31.42 -3.60 -1.24
C GLN A 170 -32.88 -3.90 -1.56
N THR A 171 -33.73 -2.89 -1.48
CA THR A 171 -35.12 -2.96 -1.96
C THR A 171 -35.38 -1.88 -3.01
N LYS A 172 -36.36 -2.12 -3.89
CA LYS A 172 -36.81 -1.12 -4.86
C LYS A 172 -37.47 0.04 -4.09
N ASN A 173 -37.18 1.27 -4.49
CA ASN A 173 -37.69 2.50 -3.87
C ASN A 173 -37.46 2.58 -2.35
N GLU A 174 -36.27 2.15 -1.90
CA GLU A 174 -35.91 2.21 -0.49
C GLU A 174 -35.84 3.65 0.04
N ASN A 175 -36.35 3.84 1.25
CA ASN A 175 -36.11 5.07 2.03
C ASN A 175 -35.04 4.76 3.08
N CYS A 176 -33.78 5.06 2.77
CA CYS A 176 -32.67 4.80 3.68
C CYS A 176 -32.84 5.50 5.03
N SER A 177 -33.40 6.71 5.06
CA SER A 177 -33.61 7.45 6.31
C SER A 177 -34.60 6.73 7.22
N GLU A 178 -35.67 6.19 6.65
CA GLU A 178 -36.66 5.41 7.41
C GLU A 178 -36.08 4.09 7.91
N ILE A 179 -35.33 3.37 7.07
CA ILE A 179 -34.62 2.15 7.49
C ILE A 179 -33.71 2.43 8.69
N VAL A 180 -32.95 3.53 8.65
CA VAL A 180 -32.05 3.91 9.76
C VAL A 180 -32.85 4.21 11.04
N LYS A 181 -33.98 4.92 10.93
CA LYS A 181 -34.88 5.19 12.07
C LYS A 181 -35.44 3.91 12.67
N GLN A 182 -35.88 2.96 11.84
CA GLN A 182 -36.37 1.65 12.30
C GLN A 182 -35.28 0.88 13.06
N ILE A 183 -34.04 0.89 12.57
CA ILE A 183 -32.91 0.30 13.29
C ILE A 183 -32.70 0.99 14.64
N GLY A 184 -32.78 2.33 14.68
CA GLY A 184 -32.71 3.12 15.92
C GLY A 184 -33.74 2.70 16.96
N LEU A 185 -35.01 2.54 16.55
CA LEU A 185 -36.08 2.05 17.43
C LEU A 185 -35.77 0.65 17.98
N LYS A 186 -35.29 -0.26 17.13
CA LYS A 186 -34.96 -1.65 17.52
C LYS A 186 -33.74 -1.75 18.42
N THR A 187 -32.80 -0.81 18.35
CA THR A 187 -31.68 -0.69 19.30
C THR A 187 -32.01 0.19 20.50
N ASN A 188 -33.28 0.56 20.71
CA ASN A 188 -33.73 1.46 21.77
C ASN A 188 -32.89 2.75 21.84
N THR A 189 -32.63 3.35 20.69
CA THR A 189 -31.79 4.54 20.55
C THR A 189 -32.57 5.65 19.86
N ILE A 190 -32.74 6.76 20.57
CA ILE A 190 -33.33 7.98 20.02
C ILE A 190 -32.32 8.61 19.07
N ILE A 191 -32.66 8.65 17.78
CA ILE A 191 -31.82 9.22 16.73
C ILE A 191 -32.63 10.19 15.87
N ASN A 192 -31.96 11.24 15.42
CA ASN A 192 -32.45 12.11 14.36
C ASN A 192 -31.53 11.97 13.14
N VAL A 193 -32.09 11.56 12.00
CA VAL A 193 -31.36 11.29 10.76
C VAL A 193 -31.50 12.51 9.86
N ILE A 194 -30.39 13.19 9.59
CA ILE A 194 -30.33 14.37 8.72
C ILE A 194 -30.34 13.94 7.25
N GLU A 195 -29.58 12.90 6.92
CA GLU A 195 -29.51 12.31 5.59
C GLU A 195 -29.11 10.84 5.69
N ALA A 196 -29.57 10.02 4.74
CA ALA A 196 -29.11 8.65 4.57
C ALA A 196 -29.21 8.24 3.12
N ASN A 197 -28.13 7.65 2.58
CA ASN A 197 -28.03 7.25 1.18
C ASN A 197 -27.28 5.92 1.04
N ARG A 198 -27.68 5.09 0.08
CA ARG A 198 -26.94 3.86 -0.25
C ARG A 198 -25.77 4.16 -1.17
N ILE A 199 -24.62 3.56 -0.86
CA ILE A 199 -23.39 3.62 -1.64
C ILE A 199 -22.98 2.21 -2.07
N TYR A 200 -22.60 2.07 -3.34
CA TYR A 200 -22.20 0.80 -3.95
C TYR A 200 -20.68 0.64 -3.92
N ILE A 201 -20.20 -0.46 -3.32
CA ILE A 201 -18.78 -0.81 -3.28
C ILE A 201 -18.58 -2.03 -4.18
N THR A 202 -18.39 -1.78 -5.48
CA THR A 202 -17.97 -2.73 -6.53
C THR A 202 -18.50 -4.18 -6.39
N ASN A 203 -19.47 -4.53 -7.25
CA ASN A 203 -20.35 -5.72 -7.24
C ASN A 203 -21.49 -5.65 -6.20
N ASP A 204 -22.72 -5.92 -6.65
CA ASP A 204 -24.02 -5.69 -5.95
C ASP A 204 -24.16 -6.27 -4.54
N LYS A 205 -23.24 -7.14 -4.10
CA LYS A 205 -23.34 -7.83 -2.80
C LYS A 205 -22.89 -6.99 -1.60
N ASN A 206 -22.17 -5.88 -1.80
CA ASN A 206 -21.57 -5.08 -0.73
C ASN A 206 -22.01 -3.60 -0.77
N SER A 207 -23.32 -3.34 -0.81
CA SER A 207 -23.82 -1.98 -0.64
C SER A 207 -23.87 -1.57 0.84
N ILE A 208 -23.60 -0.29 1.10
CA ILE A 208 -23.56 0.30 2.45
C ILE A 208 -24.55 1.45 2.50
N ILE A 209 -25.34 1.55 3.57
CA ILE A 209 -26.09 2.77 3.85
C ILE A 209 -25.19 3.70 4.66
N VAL A 210 -24.96 4.89 4.13
CA VAL A 210 -24.26 5.97 4.84
C VAL A 210 -25.29 6.93 5.37
N ALA A 211 -25.31 7.17 6.68
CA ALA A 211 -26.25 8.08 7.31
C ALA A 211 -25.54 9.12 8.17
N LYS A 212 -26.04 10.36 8.15
CA LYS A 212 -25.63 11.45 9.01
C LYS A 212 -26.68 11.65 10.10
N LEU A 213 -26.23 11.62 11.34
CA LEU A 213 -27.06 11.93 12.49
C LEU A 213 -26.92 13.40 12.87
N GLU A 214 -27.90 13.91 13.60
CA GLU A 214 -27.87 15.31 14.06
C GLU A 214 -26.68 15.59 14.97
N THR A 215 -26.36 14.66 15.88
CA THR A 215 -25.28 14.84 16.85
C THR A 215 -24.33 13.63 16.91
N ASN A 216 -23.05 13.89 17.22
CA ASN A 216 -22.05 12.85 17.47
C ASN A 216 -22.43 11.98 18.68
N GLU A 217 -23.15 12.54 19.65
CA GLU A 217 -23.58 11.79 20.84
C GLU A 217 -24.63 10.73 20.49
N MET A 218 -25.60 11.07 19.62
CA MET A 218 -26.54 10.08 19.05
C MET A 218 -25.79 8.96 18.33
N LYS A 219 -24.79 9.32 17.50
CA LYS A 219 -23.93 8.33 16.82
C LYS A 219 -23.27 7.36 17.79
N LYS A 220 -22.61 7.87 18.82
CA LYS A 220 -21.90 7.05 19.82
C LYS A 220 -22.84 6.09 20.53
N LYS A 221 -24.00 6.58 20.97
CA LYS A 221 -25.04 5.76 21.61
C LYS A 221 -25.57 4.69 20.66
N PHE A 222 -25.84 5.06 19.41
CA PHE A 222 -26.37 4.13 18.40
C PHE A 222 -25.40 2.99 18.10
N ILE A 223 -24.12 3.30 17.86
CA ILE A 223 -23.09 2.29 17.64
C ILE A 223 -22.94 1.39 18.86
N ARG A 224 -22.91 1.96 20.08
CA ARG A 224 -22.80 1.19 21.33
C ARG A 224 -23.96 0.21 21.49
N ASN A 225 -25.19 0.69 21.35
CA ASN A 225 -26.39 -0.13 21.53
C ASN A 225 -26.52 -1.20 20.45
N SER A 226 -26.15 -0.90 19.20
CA SER A 226 -26.16 -1.88 18.11
C SER A 226 -25.27 -3.09 18.36
N LYS A 227 -24.13 -2.91 19.06
CA LYS A 227 -23.21 -4.01 19.44
C LYS A 227 -23.82 -4.95 20.48
N ILE A 228 -24.73 -4.44 21.32
CA ILE A 228 -25.42 -5.20 22.36
C ILE A 228 -26.58 -5.99 21.74
N SER A 229 -27.37 -5.35 20.87
CA SER A 229 -28.59 -5.91 20.29
C SER A 229 -28.38 -7.02 19.25
N LYS A 230 -27.16 -7.22 18.73
CA LYS A 230 -26.82 -8.25 17.70
C LYS A 230 -27.84 -8.29 16.55
N LEU A 231 -27.85 -7.24 15.74
CA LEU A 231 -28.84 -7.00 14.70
C LEU A 231 -28.74 -7.96 13.49
N SER A 232 -29.90 -8.32 12.95
CA SER A 232 -30.08 -9.01 11.67
C SER A 232 -31.17 -8.30 10.84
N PRO A 233 -31.14 -8.37 9.50
CA PRO A 233 -32.09 -7.67 8.63
C PRO A 233 -33.56 -7.96 8.90
N ASN A 234 -33.89 -9.21 9.24
CA ASN A 234 -35.27 -9.63 9.54
C ASN A 234 -35.95 -8.80 10.65
N ILE A 235 -35.18 -8.17 11.54
CA ILE A 235 -35.68 -7.30 12.61
C ILE A 235 -36.37 -6.04 12.06
N ILE A 236 -35.97 -5.61 10.86
CA ILE A 236 -36.50 -4.43 10.17
C ILE A 236 -37.65 -4.85 9.26
N HIS A 237 -37.48 -5.93 8.50
CA HIS A 237 -38.49 -6.47 7.60
C HIS A 237 -38.49 -8.00 7.66
N ASN A 238 -39.61 -8.61 8.03
CA ASN A 238 -39.71 -10.04 8.33
C ASN A 238 -39.25 -10.97 7.17
N GLU A 239 -39.34 -10.50 5.93
CA GLU A 239 -38.91 -11.25 4.74
C GLU A 239 -37.39 -11.26 4.50
N TRP A 240 -36.63 -10.41 5.22
CA TRP A 240 -35.18 -10.38 5.06
C TRP A 240 -34.52 -11.51 5.85
N SER A 241 -33.34 -11.96 5.39
CA SER A 241 -32.59 -13.05 6.03
C SER A 241 -32.22 -12.71 7.48
N ASN A 242 -32.24 -13.72 8.35
CA ASN A 242 -31.69 -13.67 9.71
C ASN A 242 -30.24 -14.16 9.80
N GLU A 243 -29.69 -14.73 8.73
CA GLU A 243 -28.33 -15.28 8.67
C GLU A 243 -27.28 -14.18 8.51
N ILE A 244 -27.66 -13.08 7.86
CA ILE A 244 -26.81 -11.91 7.67
C ILE A 244 -26.84 -11.05 8.93
N LYS A 245 -25.67 -10.59 9.38
CA LYS A 245 -25.55 -9.64 10.49
C LYS A 245 -25.50 -8.20 9.98
N VAL A 246 -26.21 -7.31 10.66
CA VAL A 246 -26.13 -5.88 10.43
C VAL A 246 -25.06 -5.28 11.33
N TYR A 247 -24.15 -4.50 10.75
CA TYR A 247 -23.13 -3.79 11.51
C TYR A 247 -23.26 -2.29 11.32
N ILE A 248 -23.15 -1.55 12.42
CA ILE A 248 -23.11 -0.09 12.42
C ILE A 248 -21.72 0.34 12.89
N ASN A 249 -21.01 1.06 12.02
CA ASN A 249 -19.65 1.51 12.26
C ASN A 249 -19.53 3.02 12.07
N GLU A 250 -18.53 3.63 12.69
CA GLU A 250 -18.18 5.03 12.41
C GLU A 250 -17.69 5.18 10.97
N ARG A 251 -18.12 6.25 10.29
CA ARG A 251 -17.59 6.57 8.96
C ARG A 251 -16.15 7.06 9.08
N LEU A 252 -15.24 6.33 8.46
CA LEU A 252 -13.83 6.73 8.33
C LEU A 252 -13.56 7.38 6.98
N LYS A 253 -12.55 8.24 6.88
CA LYS A 253 -12.04 8.66 5.57
C LYS A 253 -11.37 7.49 4.82
N LYS A 254 -11.23 7.61 3.49
CA LYS A 254 -10.74 6.54 2.61
C LYS A 254 -9.43 5.90 3.11
N ASP A 255 -8.41 6.72 3.38
CA ASP A 255 -7.11 6.22 3.85
C ASP A 255 -7.20 5.53 5.21
N ARG A 256 -8.02 6.06 6.12
CA ARG A 256 -8.25 5.46 7.44
C ARG A 256 -8.96 4.12 7.33
N ARG A 257 -9.88 3.93 6.38
CA ARG A 257 -10.49 2.61 6.12
C ARG A 257 -9.46 1.60 5.64
N ILE A 258 -8.56 2.00 4.74
CA ILE A 258 -7.48 1.14 4.25
C ILE A 258 -6.58 0.72 5.41
N ILE A 259 -6.11 1.68 6.22
CA ILE A 259 -5.28 1.41 7.40
C ILE A 259 -6.04 0.53 8.40
N PHE A 260 -7.33 0.75 8.62
CA PHE A 260 -8.13 -0.08 9.53
C PHE A 260 -8.25 -1.52 9.03
N GLY A 261 -8.40 -1.72 7.72
CA GLY A 261 -8.36 -3.05 7.09
C GLY A 261 -7.02 -3.75 7.31
N GLN A 262 -5.91 -3.03 7.11
CA GLN A 262 -4.56 -3.54 7.35
C GLN A 262 -4.34 -3.85 8.84
N ALA A 263 -4.76 -2.96 9.75
CA ALA A 263 -4.68 -3.16 11.19
C ALA A 263 -5.45 -4.40 11.65
N ARG A 264 -6.63 -4.68 11.07
CA ARG A 264 -7.39 -5.90 11.33
C ARG A 264 -6.72 -7.17 10.80
N ALA A 265 -6.02 -7.09 9.66
CA ALA A 265 -5.26 -8.22 9.12
C ALA A 265 -4.06 -8.52 10.02
N ALA A 266 -3.22 -7.50 10.28
CA ALA A 266 -2.05 -7.59 11.16
C ALA A 266 -2.43 -8.00 12.59
N GLY A 267 -3.55 -7.48 13.12
CA GLY A 267 -4.06 -7.86 14.43
C GLY A 267 -4.42 -9.34 14.53
N ARG A 268 -4.99 -9.94 13.47
CA ARG A 268 -5.27 -11.39 13.44
C ARG A 268 -3.99 -12.22 13.40
N GLU A 269 -3.06 -11.83 12.55
CA GLU A 269 -1.76 -12.49 12.40
C GLU A 269 -0.95 -12.46 13.70
N LYS A 270 -0.85 -11.27 14.33
CA LYS A 270 -0.10 -11.04 15.58
C LYS A 270 -0.91 -11.36 16.85
N LYS A 271 -2.08 -11.99 16.72
CA LYS A 271 -2.98 -12.43 17.82
C LYS A 271 -3.38 -11.32 18.80
N PHE A 272 -3.70 -10.13 18.29
CA PHE A 272 -4.34 -9.08 19.08
C PHE A 272 -5.83 -9.42 19.30
N LYS A 273 -6.27 -9.40 20.56
CA LYS A 273 -7.68 -9.67 20.92
C LYS A 273 -8.63 -8.56 20.46
N PHE A 274 -8.18 -7.31 20.43
CA PHE A 274 -9.03 -6.16 20.13
C PHE A 274 -8.43 -5.26 19.05
N VAL A 275 -9.23 -4.98 18.01
CA VAL A 275 -8.95 -3.98 16.98
C VAL A 275 -10.24 -3.19 16.72
N TRP A 276 -10.23 -1.89 17.01
CA TRP A 276 -11.43 -1.06 16.90
C TRP A 276 -11.10 0.37 16.50
N VAL A 277 -12.17 1.11 16.20
CA VAL A 277 -12.12 2.54 15.90
C VAL A 277 -12.83 3.28 17.01
N ASN A 278 -12.27 4.42 17.41
CA ASN A 278 -12.90 5.34 18.36
C ASN A 278 -12.63 6.78 17.93
N ASN A 279 -13.67 7.53 17.58
CA ASN A 279 -13.55 8.91 17.09
C ASN A 279 -12.55 9.04 15.92
N GLY A 280 -12.57 8.08 14.99
CA GLY A 280 -11.66 8.05 13.85
C GLY A 280 -10.24 7.55 14.12
N ASP A 281 -9.84 7.38 15.39
CA ASP A 281 -8.57 6.75 15.75
C ASP A 281 -8.68 5.22 15.70
N ILE A 282 -7.67 4.59 15.10
CA ILE A 282 -7.56 3.13 15.02
C ILE A 282 -6.74 2.65 16.21
N LEU A 283 -7.32 1.74 16.99
CA LEU A 283 -6.77 1.27 18.26
C LEU A 283 -6.65 -0.25 18.26
N LEU A 284 -5.55 -0.74 18.84
CA LEU A 284 -5.30 -2.16 19.05
C LEU A 284 -4.95 -2.42 20.50
N LYS A 285 -5.30 -3.61 20.98
CA LYS A 285 -4.97 -4.06 22.33
C LYS A 285 -4.82 -5.58 22.33
N LYS A 286 -3.68 -6.07 22.82
CA LYS A 286 -3.34 -7.50 22.76
C LYS A 286 -4.25 -8.32 23.67
N GLU A 287 -4.36 -7.90 24.92
CA GLU A 287 -5.24 -8.49 25.94
C GLU A 287 -5.89 -7.40 26.81
N GLU A 288 -6.80 -7.77 27.72
CA GLU A 288 -7.53 -6.83 28.60
C GLU A 288 -6.61 -5.92 29.41
N SER A 289 -5.46 -6.43 29.84
CA SER A 289 -4.47 -5.75 30.69
C SER A 289 -3.42 -4.96 29.91
N SER A 290 -3.30 -5.18 28.60
CA SER A 290 -2.24 -4.57 27.78
C SER A 290 -2.47 -3.07 27.55
N LYS A 291 -1.40 -2.33 27.26
CA LYS A 291 -1.53 -0.93 26.81
C LYS A 291 -2.21 -0.88 25.43
N THR A 292 -3.06 0.14 25.24
CA THR A 292 -3.69 0.42 23.95
C THR A 292 -2.67 1.05 23.00
N ILE A 293 -2.52 0.48 21.82
CA ILE A 293 -1.68 0.99 20.74
C ILE A 293 -2.56 1.78 19.78
N ARG A 294 -2.13 2.98 19.37
CA ARG A 294 -2.83 3.80 18.36
C ARG A 294 -2.08 3.75 17.04
N ILE A 295 -2.80 3.44 15.97
CA ILE A 295 -2.26 3.39 14.61
C ILE A 295 -2.70 4.64 13.86
N ARG A 296 -1.70 5.41 13.42
CA ARG A 296 -1.90 6.63 12.61
C ARG A 296 -1.44 6.42 11.19
N THR A 297 -0.41 5.61 11.00
CA THR A 297 0.25 5.37 9.73
C THR A 297 0.41 3.86 9.48
N PRO A 298 0.58 3.43 8.22
CA PRO A 298 0.94 2.05 7.91
C PRO A 298 2.23 1.59 8.62
N GLN A 299 3.21 2.48 8.78
CA GLN A 299 4.48 2.19 9.46
C GLN A 299 4.31 1.86 10.95
N ASP A 300 3.27 2.37 11.60
CA ASP A 300 2.96 1.99 12.98
C ASP A 300 2.61 0.49 13.09
N LEU A 301 2.15 -0.14 12.01
CA LEU A 301 1.79 -1.55 11.99
C LEU A 301 3.00 -2.49 12.00
N GLU A 302 4.10 -2.05 11.40
CA GLU A 302 5.38 -2.77 11.35
C GLU A 302 6.03 -2.84 12.73
N LYS A 303 5.81 -1.81 13.56
CA LYS A 303 6.35 -1.66 14.92
C LYS A 303 5.55 -2.41 16.00
N MET A 304 4.44 -3.07 15.64
CA MET A 304 3.59 -3.86 16.56
C MET A 304 4.15 -5.24 16.85
#